data_AF-A0A7C1W284-F1
#
_entry.id   AF-A0A7C1W284-F1
#
_cell.length_a   1.000
_cell.length_b   1.000
_cell.length_c   1.000
_cell.angle_alpha   90.00
_cell.angle_beta   90.00
_cell.angle_gamma   90.00
#
_symmetry.space_group_name_H-M   'P 1'
#
loop_
_entity.id
_entity.type
_entity.pdbx_description
1 polymer ?
#
loop_
_entity_poly.entity_id
_entity_poly.type
_entity_poly.pdbx_seq_one_letter_code
_entity_poly.pdbx_strand_id
1 'polypeptide(L)'
;MLLYRAGLSYRKAGEITKVSHEAIRRWYQKGIKLFENVPVRKRKRIAIDEKEIKINGKKVYLWAVVDVDNEEVIAVMVTSRRCYIDTLRLLRRI
;
A
#
# COMPACT_ATOMS: atom_id res chain seq x y z
N MET A 1 2.83 7.36 13.26
CA MET A 1 3.13 6.95 11.86
C MET A 1 3.31 5.45 11.73
N LEU A 2 4.25 4.84 12.46
CA LEU A 2 4.51 3.39 12.38
C LEU A 2 3.30 2.52 12.73
N LEU A 3 2.48 2.92 13.70
CA LEU A 3 1.26 2.20 14.08
C LEU A 3 0.28 2.01 12.92
N TYR A 4 0.04 3.06 12.12
CA TYR A 4 -0.84 2.94 10.95
C TYR A 4 -0.24 2.03 9.88
N ARG A 5 1.07 2.14 9.62
CA ARG A 5 1.80 1.26 8.70
C ARG A 5 1.77 -0.21 9.15
N ALA A 6 1.78 -0.46 10.46
CA ALA A 6 1.62 -1.79 11.04
C ALA A 6 0.19 -2.35 10.96
N GLY A 7 -0.74 -1.63 10.32
CA GLY A 7 -2.11 -2.10 10.05
C GLY A 7 -3.17 -1.54 11.00
N LEU A 8 -2.83 -0.66 11.93
CA LEU A 8 -3.82 -0.04 12.83
C LEU A 8 -4.58 1.08 12.13
N SER A 9 -5.85 1.26 12.46
CA SER A 9 -6.60 2.44 12.03
C SER A 9 -6.10 3.71 12.72
N TYR A 10 -6.33 4.90 12.13
CA TYR A 10 -5.98 6.18 12.77
C TYR A 10 -6.66 6.36 14.13
N ARG A 11 -7.88 5.83 14.30
CA ARG A 11 -8.60 5.84 15.58
C ARG A 11 -7.86 5.01 16.62
N LYS A 12 -7.49 3.77 16.27
CA LYS A 12 -6.78 2.88 17.19
C LYS A 12 -5.39 3.39 17.54
N ALA A 13 -4.68 3.96 16.56
CA ALA A 13 -3.42 4.63 16.81
C ALA A 13 -3.58 5.85 17.73
N GLY A 14 -4.67 6.62 17.57
CA GLY A 14 -5.02 7.74 18.46
C GLY A 14 -5.31 7.30 19.89
N GLU A 15 -6.06 6.21 20.09
CA GLU A 15 -6.31 5.62 21.42
C GLU A 15 -5.01 5.25 22.13
N ILE A 16 -4.08 4.58 21.44
CA ILE A 16 -2.79 4.16 22.01
C ILE A 16 -1.91 5.36 22.36
N THR A 17 -1.86 6.35 21.47
CA THR A 17 -0.99 7.53 21.61
C THR A 17 -1.60 8.66 22.43
N LYS A 18 -2.88 8.54 22.82
CA LYS A 18 -3.68 9.59 23.48
C LYS A 18 -3.73 10.90 22.68
N VAL A 19 -3.70 10.79 21.35
CA VAL A 19 -3.72 11.92 20.41
C VAL A 19 -4.94 11.76 19.48
N SER A 20 -5.49 12.88 18.99
CA SER A 20 -6.63 12.81 18.06
C SER A 20 -6.28 12.07 16.77
N HIS A 21 -7.24 11.31 16.24
CA HIS A 21 -7.06 10.57 14.99
C HIS A 21 -6.71 11.50 13.80
N GLU A 22 -7.18 12.75 13.80
CA GLU A 22 -6.82 13.75 12.78
C GLU A 22 -5.36 14.19 12.88
N ALA A 23 -4.81 14.33 14.09
CA ALA A 23 -3.38 14.62 14.24
C ALA A 23 -2.53 13.44 13.73
N ILE A 24 -2.93 12.19 14.02
CA ILE A 24 -2.28 11.00 13.46
C ILE A 24 -2.37 11.00 11.93
N ARG A 25 -3.53 11.29 11.34
CA ARG A 25 -3.73 11.38 9.89
C ARG A 25 -2.80 12.42 9.27
N ARG A 26 -2.74 13.63 9.85
CA ARG A 26 -1.86 14.72 9.38
C ARG A 26 -0.39 14.33 9.48
N TRP A 27 0.04 13.71 10.58
CA TRP A 27 1.41 13.25 10.73
C TRP A 27 1.77 12.20 9.69
N TYR A 28 0.90 11.20 9.48
CA TYR A 28 1.13 10.17 8.47
C TYR A 28 1.25 10.77 7.07
N GLN A 29 0.33 11.66 6.68
CA GLN A 29 0.40 12.34 5.38
C GLN A 29 1.68 13.16 5.20
N LYS A 30 2.18 13.81 6.25
CA LYS A 30 3.45 14.57 6.19
C LYS A 30 4.66 13.67 6.01
N GLY A 31 4.69 12.48 6.62
CA GLY A 31 5.84 11.57 6.58
C GLY A 31 5.74 10.41 5.61
N ILE A 32 4.66 10.32 4.81
CA ILE A 32 4.49 9.20 3.86
C ILE A 32 5.67 9.07 2.90
N LYS A 33 6.29 10.19 2.52
CA LYS A 33 7.50 10.25 1.68
C LYS A 33 8.69 9.48 2.25
N LEU A 34 8.76 9.31 3.58
CA LEU A 34 9.81 8.50 4.21
C LEU A 34 9.68 7.00 3.88
N PHE A 35 8.54 6.58 3.35
CA PHE A 35 8.21 5.18 3.05
C PHE A 35 8.07 4.90 1.55
N GLU A 36 8.19 5.91 0.69
CA GLU A 36 8.01 5.78 -0.77
C GLU A 36 9.28 5.26 -1.49
N ASN A 37 10.43 5.22 -0.79
CA ASN A 37 11.70 4.79 -1.39
C ASN A 37 11.82 3.26 -1.39
N VAL A 38 11.35 2.62 -2.47
CA VAL A 38 11.69 1.22 -2.77
C VAL A 38 12.93 1.22 -3.67
N PRO A 39 14.05 0.59 -3.27
CA PRO A 39 15.26 0.57 -4.08
C PRO A 39 15.05 -0.20 -5.39
N VAL A 40 15.54 0.37 -6.49
CA VAL A 40 15.59 -0.31 -7.79
C VAL A 40 16.74 -1.32 -7.75
N ARG A 41 16.40 -2.62 -7.82
CA ARG A 41 17.37 -3.71 -7.81
C ARG A 41 16.85 -4.89 -8.62
N LYS A 42 17.76 -5.73 -9.10
CA LYS A 42 17.39 -6.99 -9.74
C LYS A 42 16.78 -7.92 -8.71
N ARG A 43 15.55 -8.36 -8.96
CA ARG A 43 14.81 -9.30 -8.11
C ARG A 43 14.72 -10.64 -8.83
N LYS A 44 14.88 -11.74 -8.09
CA LYS A 44 14.85 -13.09 -8.69
C LYS A 44 13.43 -13.54 -8.95
N ARG A 45 12.53 -13.28 -8.00
CA ARG A 45 11.14 -13.70 -8.04
C ARG A 45 10.24 -12.58 -7.50
N ILE A 46 9.20 -12.29 -8.25
CA ILE A 46 8.15 -11.37 -7.84
C ILE A 46 6.82 -12.12 -7.88
N ALA A 47 5.98 -11.87 -6.88
CA ALA A 47 4.59 -12.29 -6.87
C ALA A 47 3.71 -11.07 -7.14
N ILE A 48 2.65 -11.27 -7.91
CA ILE A 48 1.62 -10.25 -8.14
C ILE A 48 0.32 -10.85 -7.67
N ASP A 49 -0.32 -10.19 -6.70
CA ASP A 49 -1.62 -10.57 -6.19
C ASP A 49 -2.67 -9.50 -6.48
N GLU A 50 -3.90 -9.96 -6.71
CA GLU A 50 -5.08 -9.14 -6.96
C GLU A 50 -6.09 -9.34 -5.85
N LYS A 51 -6.54 -8.25 -5.24
CA LYS A 51 -7.56 -8.27 -4.20
C LYS A 51 -8.70 -7.30 -4.49
N GLU A 52 -9.90 -7.83 -4.58
CA GLU A 52 -11.11 -7.03 -4.63
C GLU A 52 -11.38 -6.37 -3.26
N ILE A 53 -11.58 -5.05 -3.27
CA ILE A 53 -11.88 -4.27 -2.09
C ILE A 53 -13.00 -3.25 -2.38
N LYS A 54 -13.59 -2.70 -1.30
CA LYS A 54 -14.62 -1.66 -1.39
C LYS A 54 -14.08 -0.36 -0.81
N ILE A 55 -13.97 0.68 -1.63
CA ILE A 55 -13.57 2.02 -1.21
C ILE A 55 -14.75 2.96 -1.45
N ASN A 56 -15.23 3.63 -0.39
CA ASN A 56 -16.35 4.57 -0.44
C ASN A 56 -17.59 4.01 -1.17
N GLY A 57 -17.95 2.75 -0.87
CA GLY A 57 -19.10 2.10 -1.50
C GLY A 57 -18.83 1.49 -2.88
N LYS A 58 -17.71 1.84 -3.53
CA LYS A 58 -17.38 1.37 -4.88
C LYS A 58 -16.43 0.16 -4.82
N LYS A 59 -16.72 -0.84 -5.64
CA LYS A 59 -15.85 -2.01 -5.86
C LYS A 59 -14.64 -1.57 -6.69
N VAL A 60 -13.45 -1.90 -6.21
CA VAL A 60 -12.16 -1.62 -6.86
C VAL A 60 -11.24 -2.82 -6.67
N TYR A 61 -10.17 -2.89 -7.47
CA TYR A 61 -9.18 -3.96 -7.43
C TYR A 61 -7.83 -3.39 -7.01
N LEU A 62 -7.28 -3.95 -5.94
CA LEU A 62 -5.95 -3.66 -5.42
C LEU A 62 -4.97 -4.67 -5.99
N TRP A 63 -3.92 -4.19 -6.63
CA TRP A 63 -2.81 -4.98 -7.13
C TRP A 63 -1.60 -4.73 -6.25
N ALA A 64 -0.97 -5.78 -5.75
CA ALA A 64 0.27 -5.70 -4.98
C ALA A 64 1.36 -6.53 -5.66
N VAL A 65 2.52 -5.91 -5.88
CA VAL A 65 3.74 -6.60 -6.31
C VAL A 65 4.64 -6.75 -5.11
N VAL A 66 5.04 -7.99 -4.81
CA VAL A 66 5.88 -8.32 -3.66
C VAL A 66 7.10 -9.09 -4.13
N ASP A 67 8.27 -8.76 -3.59
CA ASP A 67 9.47 -9.57 -3.73
C ASP A 67 9.33 -10.82 -2.86
N VAL A 68 9.36 -11.99 -3.48
CA VAL A 68 9.08 -13.26 -2.78
C VAL A 68 10.20 -13.61 -1.80
N ASP A 69 11.41 -13.14 -2.03
CA ASP A 69 12.57 -13.56 -1.23
C ASP A 69 12.66 -12.81 0.11
N ASN A 70 12.04 -11.63 0.22
CA ASN A 70 12.13 -10.77 1.42
C ASN A 70 10.78 -10.14 1.83
N GLU A 71 9.70 -10.48 1.14
CA GLU A 71 8.33 -9.99 1.39
C GLU A 71 8.19 -8.45 1.26
N GLU A 72 9.13 -7.78 0.60
CA GLU A 72 9.06 -6.34 0.36
C GLU A 72 7.98 -6.01 -0.67
N VAL A 73 7.06 -5.12 -0.31
CA VAL A 73 6.08 -4.57 -1.25
C VAL A 73 6.78 -3.60 -2.20
N ILE A 74 6.87 -3.97 -3.48
CA ILE A 74 7.57 -3.23 -4.52
C ILE A 74 6.67 -2.12 -5.08
N ALA A 75 5.43 -2.47 -5.40
CA ALA A 75 4.48 -1.55 -5.99
C ALA A 75 3.04 -1.92 -5.62
N VAL A 76 2.19 -0.90 -5.54
CA VAL A 76 0.75 -1.04 -5.31
C VAL A 76 0.01 -0.20 -6.34
N MET A 77 -1.07 -0.74 -6.88
CA MET A 77 -1.94 -0.03 -7.83
C MET A 77 -3.41 -0.33 -7.53
N VAL A 78 -4.28 0.67 -7.70
CA VAL A 78 -5.73 0.51 -7.55
C VAL A 78 -6.39 0.77 -8.90
N THR A 79 -7.25 -0.14 -9.35
CA THR A 79 -8.01 -0.02 -10.60
C THR A 79 -9.51 -0.17 -10.36
N SER A 80 -10.31 0.47 -11.20
CA SER A 80 -11.79 0.37 -11.13
C SER A 80 -12.32 -0.90 -11.81
N ARG A 81 -11.50 -1.56 -12.63
CA ARG A 81 -11.82 -2.77 -13.38
C ARG A 81 -10.70 -3.79 -13.23
N ARG A 82 -11.04 -5.05 -13.50
CA ARG A 82 -10.11 -6.18 -13.51
C ARG A 82 -9.77 -6.53 -14.95
N CYS A 83 -8.56 -6.24 -15.42
CA CYS A 83 -8.09 -6.77 -16.69
C CYS A 83 -6.58 -6.96 -16.72
N TYR A 84 -6.11 -7.87 -17.58
CA TYR A 84 -4.69 -8.22 -17.70
C TYR A 84 -3.82 -7.03 -18.12
N ILE A 85 -4.39 -6.01 -18.79
CA ILE A 85 -3.65 -4.80 -19.18
C ILE A 85 -3.16 -4.01 -17.97
N ASP A 86 -3.88 -4.10 -16.85
CA ASP A 86 -3.50 -3.44 -15.60
C ASP A 86 -2.27 -4.12 -15.02
N THR A 87 -2.22 -5.45 -15.05
CA THR A 87 -1.01 -6.22 -14.69
C THR A 87 0.18 -5.84 -15.57
N LEU A 88 -0.01 -5.70 -16.89
CA LEU A 88 1.07 -5.26 -17.79
C LEU A 88 1.54 -3.83 -17.51
N ARG A 89 0.62 -2.91 -17.17
CA ARG A 89 0.96 -1.54 -16.77
C ARG A 89 1.76 -1.51 -15.47
N LEU A 90 1.41 -2.35 -14.51
CA LEU A 90 2.12 -2.51 -13.24
C LEU A 90 3.54 -3.03 -13.46
N LEU A 91 3.68 -4.07 -14.30
CA LEU A 91 4.98 -4.68 -14.64
C LEU A 91 5.95 -3.69 -15.31
N ARG A 92 5.45 -2.71 -16.07
CA ARG A 92 6.30 -1.67 -16.68
C ARG A 92 6.85 -0.64 -15.68
N ARG A 93 6.32 -0.60 -14.46
CA ARG A 93 6.68 0.40 -13.43
C ARG A 93 7.65 -0.14 -12.37
N ILE A 94 7.96 -1.44 -12.39
CA ILE A 94 8.77 -2.15 -11.38
C ILE A 94 10.13 -2.58 -11.90
#